data_AF-A0A1D9PZG4-F1
#
_entry.id   AF-A0A1D9PZG4-F1
#
_cell.length_a   1.000
_cell.length_b   1.000
_cell.length_c   1.000
_cell.angle_alpha   90.00
_cell.angle_beta   90.00
_cell.angle_gamma   90.00
#
_symmetry.space_group_name_H-M   'P 1'
#
loop_
_entity.id
_entity.type
_entity.pdbx_description
1 polymer ?
#
loop_
_entity_poly.entity_id
_entity_poly.type
_entity_poly.pdbx_seq_one_letter_code
_entity_poly.pdbx_strand_id
1 'polypeptide(L)'
;MHFSMIASIPLLFLSALTSAAPTAAPAAMEASASSSTQIYYLVNCFNNKSFAAYAEADYYPEKSLSLAGQTPTKTAIFNPTGSIDFEDGTWTVDTPFKLTAVIGEDSYTAKAGTVVGSATVSTSSSKLSCVRLERFVLYSPSAEEQCYTDYACQA
;
A
#
# COMPACT_ATOMS: atom_id res chain seq x y z
N MET A 1 66.66 10.14 -54.89
CA MET A 1 65.33 10.66 -54.50
C MET A 1 64.77 9.68 -53.47
N HIS A 2 65.26 9.66 -52.22
CA HIS A 2 64.92 10.50 -51.06
C HIS A 2 63.44 10.44 -50.61
N PHE A 3 63.27 9.74 -49.48
CA PHE A 3 62.24 9.79 -48.42
C PHE A 3 60.79 9.44 -48.82
N SER A 4 60.01 8.68 -48.02
CA SER A 4 59.88 8.74 -46.56
C SER A 4 59.48 7.40 -45.92
N MET A 5 60.02 7.17 -44.73
CA MET A 5 59.50 6.26 -43.71
C MET A 5 58.16 6.78 -43.18
N ILE A 6 57.22 5.88 -42.92
CA ILE A 6 56.24 6.06 -41.83
C ILE A 6 56.19 4.75 -41.05
N ALA A 7 56.67 4.82 -39.82
CA ALA A 7 56.55 3.79 -38.80
C ALA A 7 55.08 3.64 -38.40
N SER A 8 54.57 2.41 -38.35
CA SER A 8 53.30 2.12 -37.69
C SER A 8 53.54 1.23 -36.47
N ILE A 9 53.23 1.83 -35.34
CA ILE A 9 53.40 1.36 -33.96
C ILE A 9 52.34 0.29 -33.67
N PRO A 10 52.66 -0.78 -32.93
CA PRO A 10 51.69 -1.79 -32.53
C PRO A 10 50.83 -1.24 -31.38
N LEU A 11 49.51 -1.17 -31.58
CA LEU A 11 48.56 -0.94 -30.48
C LEU A 11 47.97 -2.29 -30.06
N LEU A 12 48.68 -2.91 -29.11
CA LEU A 12 48.16 -3.97 -28.26
C LEU A 12 46.98 -3.40 -27.46
N PHE A 13 45.75 -3.75 -27.85
CA PHE A 13 44.59 -3.55 -27.00
C PHE A 13 44.69 -4.54 -25.82
N LEU A 14 45.17 -4.06 -24.68
CA LEU A 14 44.98 -4.71 -23.39
C LEU A 14 43.49 -4.65 -23.04
N SER A 15 42.80 -5.77 -23.25
CA SER A 15 41.46 -6.00 -22.69
C SER A 15 41.58 -6.20 -21.17
N ALA A 16 41.56 -5.10 -20.41
CA ALA A 16 41.33 -5.17 -18.98
C ALA A 16 39.84 -5.50 -18.75
N LEU A 17 39.52 -6.78 -18.53
CA LEU A 17 38.26 -7.17 -17.90
C LEU A 17 38.31 -6.72 -16.44
N THR A 18 37.88 -5.50 -16.16
CA THR A 18 37.46 -5.14 -14.80
C THR A 18 36.15 -5.86 -14.54
N SER A 19 36.21 -6.99 -13.84
CA SER A 19 35.04 -7.58 -13.19
C SER A 19 34.54 -6.58 -12.17
N ALA A 20 33.59 -5.73 -12.58
CA ALA A 20 32.75 -5.01 -11.64
C ALA A 20 31.87 -6.08 -10.99
N ALA A 21 32.29 -6.54 -9.81
CA ALA A 21 31.44 -7.30 -8.93
C ALA A 21 30.12 -6.51 -8.77
N PRO A 22 28.95 -7.15 -8.91
CA PRO A 22 27.70 -6.48 -8.63
C PRO A 22 27.72 -6.09 -7.15
N THR A 23 27.84 -4.79 -6.88
CA THR A 23 27.51 -4.25 -5.57
C THR A 23 26.08 -4.66 -5.29
N ALA A 24 25.91 -5.62 -4.38
CA ALA A 24 24.61 -6.05 -3.92
C ALA A 24 23.85 -4.79 -3.50
N ALA A 25 22.76 -4.50 -4.23
CA ALA A 25 21.80 -3.50 -3.80
C ALA A 25 21.43 -3.83 -2.35
N PRO A 26 21.34 -2.84 -1.45
CA PRO A 26 20.83 -3.11 -0.12
C PRO A 26 19.48 -3.78 -0.30
N ALA A 27 19.37 -5.01 0.20
CA ALA A 27 18.11 -5.73 0.25
C ALA A 27 17.08 -4.74 0.79
N ALA A 28 16.02 -4.53 0.01
CA ALA A 28 14.84 -3.84 0.49
C ALA A 28 14.58 -4.39 1.89
N MET A 29 14.56 -3.48 2.88
CA MET A 29 14.13 -3.81 4.22
C MET A 29 12.85 -4.63 4.06
N GLU A 30 12.89 -5.92 4.38
CA GLU A 30 11.70 -6.63 4.77
C GLU A 30 11.17 -5.82 5.95
N ALA A 31 10.23 -4.92 5.63
CA ALA A 31 9.39 -4.29 6.61
C ALA A 31 8.83 -5.44 7.43
N SER A 32 9.22 -5.46 8.70
CA SER A 32 8.91 -6.45 9.71
C SER A 32 7.62 -7.18 9.36
N ALA A 33 7.73 -8.50 9.12
CA ALA A 33 6.59 -9.40 9.12
C ALA A 33 5.95 -9.34 10.51
N SER A 34 5.13 -8.32 10.73
CA SER A 34 4.46 -8.06 12.00
C SER A 34 3.42 -9.15 12.20
N SER A 35 3.49 -9.74 13.40
CA SER A 35 2.46 -10.51 14.09
C SER A 35 1.06 -10.42 13.49
N SER A 36 0.38 -11.56 13.35
CA SER A 36 -1.07 -11.64 13.12
C SER A 36 -1.81 -10.63 14.01
N THR A 37 -2.21 -9.51 13.42
CA THR A 37 -2.97 -8.44 14.09
C THR A 37 -4.29 -8.25 13.37
N GLN A 38 -5.32 -7.95 14.15
CA GLN A 38 -6.60 -7.53 13.61
C GLN A 38 -6.42 -6.20 12.88
N ILE A 39 -6.86 -6.13 11.62
CA ILE A 39 -6.76 -4.93 10.79
C ILE A 39 -8.14 -4.56 10.27
N TYR A 40 -8.41 -3.26 10.32
CA TYR A 40 -9.56 -2.62 9.71
C TYR A 40 -9.08 -1.70 8.60
N TYR A 41 -9.36 -2.02 7.34
CA TYR A 41 -9.04 -1.15 6.21
C TYR A 41 -10.20 -0.20 5.94
N LEU A 42 -9.89 1.04 5.59
CA LEU A 42 -10.86 1.97 5.00
C LEU A 42 -10.76 1.84 3.48
N VAL A 43 -11.86 1.52 2.83
CA VAL A 43 -11.87 0.98 1.48
C VAL A 43 -12.85 1.73 0.60
N ASN A 44 -12.42 2.02 -0.62
CA ASN A 44 -13.27 2.50 -1.70
C ASN A 44 -13.28 1.46 -2.83
N CYS A 45 -14.46 1.00 -3.21
CA CYS A 45 -14.66 0.04 -4.28
C CYS A 45 -15.25 0.72 -5.51
N PHE A 46 -14.74 0.34 -6.68
CA PHE A 46 -15.14 0.90 -7.96
C PHE A 46 -15.42 -0.22 -8.95
N ASN A 47 -16.58 -0.12 -9.62
CA ASN A 47 -16.90 -0.98 -10.75
C ASN A 47 -16.48 -0.28 -12.06
N ASN A 48 -15.54 -0.89 -12.78
CA ASN A 48 -14.93 -0.31 -13.98
C ASN A 48 -15.87 -0.26 -15.19
N LYS A 49 -17.03 -0.92 -15.14
CA LYS A 49 -18.00 -0.97 -16.24
C LYS A 49 -19.21 -0.10 -16.00
N SER A 50 -19.78 -0.15 -14.80
CA SER A 50 -20.94 0.65 -14.43
C SER A 50 -20.56 2.03 -13.90
N PHE A 51 -19.29 2.24 -13.55
CA PHE A 51 -18.79 3.41 -12.83
C PHE A 51 -19.44 3.62 -11.46
N ALA A 52 -20.10 2.59 -10.93
CA ALA A 52 -20.61 2.61 -9.57
C ALA A 52 -19.45 2.59 -8.58
N ALA A 53 -19.63 3.27 -7.45
CA ALA A 53 -18.68 3.29 -6.36
C ALA A 53 -19.40 3.17 -5.02
N TYR A 54 -18.71 2.61 -4.03
CA TYR A 54 -19.14 2.55 -2.65
C TYR A 54 -17.92 2.56 -1.72
N ALA A 55 -18.15 2.89 -0.46
CA ALA A 55 -17.13 2.95 0.57
C ALA A 55 -17.48 2.01 1.73
N GLU A 56 -16.47 1.32 2.27
CA GLU A 56 -16.63 0.30 3.29
C GLU A 56 -15.44 0.24 4.25
N ALA A 57 -15.65 -0.46 5.37
CA ALA A 57 -14.62 -0.90 6.27
C ALA A 57 -14.50 -2.42 6.19
N ASP A 58 -13.27 -2.90 6.00
CA ASP A 58 -12.97 -4.32 5.86
C ASP A 58 -12.18 -4.84 7.04
N TYR A 59 -12.69 -5.91 7.65
CA TYR A 59 -12.07 -6.56 8.81
C TYR A 59 -11.34 -7.84 8.42
N TYR A 60 -10.09 -7.93 8.87
CA TYR A 60 -9.27 -9.13 8.81
C TYR A 60 -8.77 -9.48 10.21
N PRO A 61 -9.03 -10.70 10.72
CA PRO A 61 -8.56 -11.12 12.04
C PRO A 61 -7.04 -11.33 12.06
N GLU A 62 -6.48 -11.78 10.94
CA GLU A 62 -5.07 -12.15 10.79
C GLU A 62 -4.60 -11.74 9.38
N LYS A 63 -3.85 -10.63 9.29
CA LYS A 63 -3.34 -10.12 8.00
C LYS A 63 -2.15 -9.19 8.22
N SER A 64 -1.29 -9.04 7.20
CA SER A 64 -0.26 -7.99 7.16
C SER A 64 -0.74 -6.80 6.31
N LEU A 65 -0.31 -5.59 6.69
CA LEU A 65 -0.83 -4.30 6.17
C LEU A 65 -0.80 -4.11 4.64
N SER A 66 0.09 -4.82 3.94
CA SER A 66 0.32 -4.63 2.50
C SER A 66 0.02 -5.87 1.67
N LEU A 67 -0.69 -6.85 2.24
CA LEU A 67 -1.03 -8.09 1.52
C LEU A 67 -2.33 -7.93 0.73
N ALA A 68 -2.24 -7.99 -0.60
CA ALA A 68 -3.40 -7.94 -1.50
C ALA A 68 -4.06 -9.33 -1.70
N GLY A 69 -5.27 -9.33 -2.25
CA GLY A 69 -5.94 -10.49 -2.85
C GLY A 69 -6.77 -11.36 -1.90
N GLN A 70 -6.59 -11.21 -0.58
CA GLN A 70 -7.44 -11.92 0.39
C GLN A 70 -8.77 -11.17 0.57
N THR A 71 -9.88 -11.90 0.46
CA THR A 71 -11.23 -11.38 0.76
C THR A 71 -11.38 -11.06 2.25
N PRO A 72 -12.04 -9.95 2.62
CA PRO A 72 -12.30 -9.61 4.03
C PRO A 72 -13.17 -10.67 4.72
N THR A 73 -12.96 -10.83 6.02
CA THR A 73 -13.79 -11.75 6.84
C THR A 73 -15.17 -11.14 7.12
N LYS A 74 -15.21 -9.82 7.30
CA LYS A 74 -16.43 -9.04 7.45
C LYS A 74 -16.23 -7.68 6.80
N THR A 75 -17.33 -7.13 6.28
CA THR A 75 -17.35 -5.86 5.58
C THR A 75 -18.53 -5.04 6.07
N ALA A 76 -18.29 -3.78 6.41
CA ALA A 76 -19.29 -2.83 6.89
C ALA A 76 -19.36 -1.62 5.96
N ILE A 77 -20.54 -1.28 5.45
CA ILE A 77 -20.68 -0.23 4.43
C ILE A 77 -20.76 1.16 5.09
N PHE A 78 -19.83 2.07 4.73
CA PHE A 78 -19.93 3.49 5.09
C PHE A 78 -20.91 4.22 4.18
N ASN A 79 -20.78 4.02 2.86
CA ASN A 79 -21.61 4.69 1.87
C ASN A 79 -21.88 3.73 0.69
N PRO A 80 -23.14 3.32 0.46
CA PRO A 80 -23.49 2.38 -0.59
C PRO A 80 -23.53 2.99 -2.00
N THR A 81 -23.48 4.32 -2.13
CA THR A 81 -23.69 5.00 -3.43
C THR A 81 -22.54 5.88 -3.88
N GLY A 82 -21.43 5.90 -3.16
CA GLY A 82 -20.24 6.63 -3.57
C GLY A 82 -19.00 6.31 -2.76
N SER A 83 -17.84 6.63 -3.31
CA SER A 83 -16.57 6.63 -2.59
C SER A 83 -16.53 7.75 -1.55
N ILE A 84 -15.63 7.61 -0.58
CA ILE A 84 -15.36 8.59 0.46
C ILE A 84 -13.91 9.05 0.35
N ASP A 85 -13.70 10.36 0.49
CA ASP A 85 -12.41 10.93 0.85
C ASP A 85 -12.31 10.80 2.38
N PHE A 86 -11.46 9.91 2.89
CA PHE A 86 -11.46 9.53 4.32
C PHE A 86 -10.73 10.56 5.17
N GLU A 87 -9.97 11.43 4.55
CA GLU A 87 -9.23 12.53 5.12
C GLU A 87 -10.18 13.54 5.79
N ASP A 88 -9.67 14.29 6.77
CA ASP A 88 -10.41 15.38 7.43
C ASP A 88 -11.76 14.97 8.06
N GLY A 89 -11.88 13.70 8.44
CA GLY A 89 -13.17 13.09 8.68
C GLY A 89 -13.23 12.19 9.91
N THR A 90 -14.44 12.06 10.43
CA THR A 90 -14.82 10.99 11.36
C THR A 90 -15.85 10.10 10.69
N TRP A 91 -15.52 8.82 10.51
CA TRP A 91 -16.32 7.86 9.76
C TRP A 91 -16.80 6.77 10.69
N THR A 92 -18.11 6.51 10.70
CA THR A 92 -18.71 5.48 11.55
C THR A 92 -19.51 4.48 10.73
N VAL A 93 -19.32 3.20 11.04
CA VAL A 93 -20.19 2.09 10.65
C VAL A 93 -20.60 1.32 11.89
N ASP A 94 -21.78 0.69 11.86
CA ASP A 94 -22.31 -0.07 13.01
C ASP A 94 -22.60 -1.56 12.70
N THR A 95 -22.67 -1.97 11.43
CA THR A 95 -23.02 -3.36 11.04
C THR A 95 -22.12 -3.84 9.91
N PRO A 96 -21.59 -5.09 9.98
CA PRO A 96 -21.78 -6.13 11.01
C PRO A 96 -20.86 -5.98 12.23
N PHE A 97 -20.08 -4.91 12.30
CA PHE A 97 -19.30 -4.51 13.46
C PHE A 97 -19.35 -2.98 13.59
N LYS A 98 -19.09 -2.48 14.80
CA LYS A 98 -18.95 -1.04 15.01
C LYS A 98 -17.51 -0.62 14.83
N LEU A 99 -17.29 0.41 14.03
CA LEU A 99 -16.02 1.09 13.87
C LEU A 99 -16.28 2.59 13.78
N THR A 100 -15.52 3.37 14.54
CA THR A 100 -15.42 4.82 14.38
C THR A 100 -13.95 5.16 14.12
N ALA A 101 -13.63 5.58 12.89
CA ALA A 101 -12.30 6.01 12.50
C ALA A 101 -12.24 7.52 12.39
N VAL A 102 -11.12 8.09 12.82
CA VAL A 102 -10.77 9.50 12.65
C VAL A 102 -9.45 9.54 11.90
N ILE A 103 -9.44 10.14 10.72
CA ILE A 103 -8.24 10.35 9.92
C ILE A 103 -7.95 11.85 9.92
N GLY A 104 -6.71 12.19 10.25
CA GLY A 104 -6.28 13.57 10.40
C GLY A 104 -6.19 14.33 9.08
N GLU A 105 -6.10 15.63 9.22
CA GLU A 105 -5.94 16.59 8.14
C GLU A 105 -4.67 16.35 7.34
N ASP A 106 -4.78 16.56 6.02
CA ASP A 106 -3.70 16.41 5.05
C ASP A 106 -2.98 15.05 5.09
N SER A 107 -3.63 14.00 5.62
CA SER A 107 -3.04 12.67 5.77
C SER A 107 -2.68 12.01 4.43
N TYR A 108 -3.27 12.46 3.32
CA TYR A 108 -2.87 12.06 1.97
C TYR A 108 -1.42 12.47 1.63
N THR A 109 -0.86 13.50 2.29
CA THR A 109 0.54 13.95 2.12
C THR A 109 1.53 13.16 2.97
N ALA A 110 1.04 12.41 3.96
CA ALA A 110 1.89 11.64 4.85
C ALA A 110 2.59 10.50 4.11
N LYS A 111 3.79 10.14 4.57
CA LYS A 111 4.48 8.96 4.04
C LYS A 111 3.77 7.68 4.46
N ALA A 112 3.77 6.67 3.60
CA ALA A 112 3.31 5.33 3.97
C ALA A 112 3.99 4.83 5.26
N GLY A 113 3.22 4.20 6.14
CA GLY A 113 3.62 3.78 7.48
C GLY A 113 3.44 4.85 8.58
N THR A 114 3.14 6.11 8.22
CA THR A 114 2.91 7.17 9.21
C THR A 114 1.55 6.98 9.88
N VAL A 115 1.51 7.11 11.22
CA VAL A 115 0.25 7.19 11.96
C VAL A 115 -0.41 8.53 11.66
N VAL A 116 -1.60 8.48 11.06
CA VAL A 116 -2.36 9.66 10.61
C VAL A 116 -3.71 9.80 11.31
N GLY A 117 -4.05 8.86 12.18
CA GLY A 117 -5.36 8.84 12.79
C GLY A 117 -5.51 7.74 13.82
N SER A 118 -6.77 7.46 14.16
CA SER A 118 -7.09 6.45 15.15
C SER A 118 -8.51 5.92 14.97
N ALA A 119 -8.76 4.72 15.46
CA ALA A 119 -10.10 4.14 15.45
C ALA A 119 -10.49 3.51 16.79
N THR A 120 -11.79 3.42 17.02
CA THR A 120 -12.38 2.55 18.03
C THR A 120 -13.24 1.50 17.34
N VAL A 121 -13.27 0.27 17.88
CA VAL A 121 -14.00 -0.85 17.29
C VAL A 121 -14.74 -1.65 18.35
N SER A 122 -15.86 -2.28 18.01
CA SER A 122 -16.62 -3.12 18.96
C SER A 122 -15.88 -4.37 19.43
N THR A 123 -14.82 -4.78 18.75
CA THR A 123 -14.06 -6.00 19.01
C THR A 123 -12.89 -5.80 19.97
N SER A 124 -12.55 -4.54 20.31
CA SER A 124 -11.41 -4.19 21.15
C SER A 124 -11.73 -3.00 22.04
N SER A 125 -11.28 -3.03 23.28
CA SER A 125 -11.34 -1.89 24.19
C SER A 125 -10.19 -0.89 23.99
N SER A 126 -9.17 -1.26 23.21
CA SER A 126 -8.02 -0.41 22.93
C SER A 126 -8.27 0.45 21.70
N LYS A 127 -7.78 1.69 21.75
CA LYS A 127 -7.77 2.57 20.58
C LYS A 127 -6.77 2.02 19.56
N LEU A 128 -7.21 1.87 18.32
CA LEU A 128 -6.35 1.48 17.20
C LEU A 128 -5.63 2.70 16.64
N SER A 129 -4.41 2.51 16.15
CA SER A 129 -3.69 3.52 15.36
C SER A 129 -4.02 3.34 13.90
N CYS A 130 -4.42 4.41 13.22
CA CYS A 130 -4.64 4.38 11.77
C CYS A 130 -3.40 4.91 11.05
N VAL A 131 -2.90 4.14 10.10
CA VAL A 131 -1.69 4.43 9.33
C VAL A 131 -2.03 4.72 7.88
N ARG A 132 -1.28 5.63 7.26
CA ARG A 132 -1.27 5.83 5.82
C ARG A 132 -0.55 4.66 5.15
N LEU A 133 -1.12 4.12 4.09
CA LEU A 133 -0.50 3.09 3.25
C LEU A 133 -0.07 3.70 1.91
N GLU A 134 0.73 2.98 1.13
CA GLU A 134 0.77 3.24 -0.31
C GLU A 134 -0.52 2.68 -0.91
N ARG A 135 -1.22 3.43 -1.78
CA ARG A 135 -2.49 2.96 -2.34
C ARG A 135 -2.29 1.64 -3.09
N PHE A 136 -3.10 0.64 -2.79
CA PHE A 136 -3.11 -0.62 -3.52
C PHE A 136 -4.52 -1.20 -3.63
N VAL A 137 -4.70 -2.14 -4.56
CA VAL A 137 -5.91 -2.96 -4.65
C VAL A 137 -5.86 -3.97 -3.51
N LEU A 138 -6.72 -3.79 -2.50
CA LEU A 138 -6.82 -4.69 -1.36
C LEU A 138 -7.35 -6.05 -1.80
N TYR A 139 -8.45 -6.05 -2.56
CA TYR A 139 -9.07 -7.24 -3.14
C TYR A 139 -9.98 -6.87 -4.33
N SER A 140 -10.46 -7.88 -5.05
CA SER A 140 -11.37 -7.70 -6.19
C SER A 140 -12.58 -8.62 -6.03
N PRO A 141 -13.76 -8.09 -5.66
CA PRO A 141 -14.98 -8.89 -5.48
C PRO A 141 -15.44 -9.60 -6.75
N SER A 142 -15.16 -9.00 -7.91
CA SER A 142 -15.45 -9.56 -9.23
C SER A 142 -14.42 -9.09 -10.26
N ALA A 143 -14.51 -9.61 -11.49
CA ALA A 143 -13.60 -9.21 -12.56
C ALA A 143 -13.73 -7.71 -12.96
N GLU A 144 -14.87 -7.11 -12.69
CA GLU A 144 -15.17 -5.73 -13.06
C GLU A 144 -15.10 -4.77 -11.85
N GLU A 145 -14.75 -5.26 -10.65
CA GLU A 145 -14.79 -4.49 -9.41
C GLU A 145 -13.47 -4.59 -8.63
N GLN A 146 -12.95 -3.43 -8.22
CA GLN A 146 -11.68 -3.33 -7.49
C GLN A 146 -11.87 -2.45 -6.26
N CYS A 147 -11.40 -2.96 -5.13
CA CYS A 147 -11.48 -2.30 -3.84
C CYS A 147 -10.08 -1.83 -3.42
N TYR A 148 -9.92 -0.52 -3.33
CA TYR A 148 -8.67 0.15 -3.02
C TYR A 148 -8.66 0.61 -1.58
N THR A 149 -7.47 0.63 -0.99
CA THR A 149 -7.28 1.18 0.34
C THR A 149 -6.08 2.09 0.39
N ASP A 150 -6.20 3.11 1.23
CA ASP A 150 -5.19 4.11 1.53
C ASP A 150 -4.82 4.14 3.00
N TYR A 151 -5.66 3.54 3.86
CA TYR A 151 -5.60 3.64 5.30
C TYR A 151 -6.00 2.32 5.94
N ALA A 152 -5.29 1.97 7.01
CA ALA A 152 -5.63 0.83 7.85
C ALA A 152 -5.46 1.17 9.32
N CYS A 153 -6.32 0.60 10.15
CA CYS A 153 -6.30 0.78 11.60
C CYS A 153 -6.03 -0.55 12.28
N GLN A 154 -5.01 -0.58 13.14
CA GLN A 154 -4.59 -1.76 13.89
C GLN A 154 -4.07 -1.39 15.29
N ALA A 155 -3.95 -2.38 16.16
CA ALA A 155 -3.41 -2.22 17.51
C ALA A 155 -1.88 -2.16 17.51
#